data_AF-A0A5W0FPT0-F1
#
_entry.id   AF-A0A5W0FPT0-F1
#
_cell.length_a   1.000
_cell.length_b   1.000
_cell.length_c   1.000
_cell.angle_alpha   90.00
_cell.angle_beta   90.00
_cell.angle_gamma   90.00
#
_symmetry.space_group_name_H-M   'P 1'
#
loop_
_entity.id
_entity.type
_entity.pdbx_description
1 polymer ?
#
loop_
_entity_poly.entity_id
_entity_poly.type
_entity_poly.pdbx_seq_one_letter_code
_entity_poly.pdbx_strand_id
1 'polypeptide(L)'
;MADTYLPPGFKKCKSCQQVKPFEQFGKELKGKFGLKSKCRACISEKNKTYAAGPGAEVKTQNNRTYQAENKTELAEKMRVKRAKEKFGDRYNSYLASLESMKKLK
;
A
#
# COMPACT_ATOMS: atom_id res chain seq x y z
N MET A 1 -9.09 -28.52 19.20
CA MET A 1 -8.69 -27.94 20.49
C MET A 1 -7.23 -28.32 20.75
N ALA A 2 -6.26 -27.49 20.39
CA ALA A 2 -4.83 -27.87 20.49
C ALA A 2 -3.91 -26.66 20.68
N ASP A 3 -4.31 -25.71 21.55
CA ASP A 3 -3.48 -24.55 21.90
C ASP A 3 -3.09 -24.54 23.39
N THR A 4 -3.52 -25.53 24.17
CA THR A 4 -3.38 -25.58 25.64
C THR A 4 -1.96 -25.92 26.13
N TYR A 5 -1.00 -26.18 25.23
CA TYR A 5 0.39 -26.53 25.58
C TYR A 5 1.44 -25.57 25.00
N LEU A 6 1.02 -24.43 24.44
CA LEU A 6 1.94 -23.45 23.87
C LEU A 6 2.41 -22.46 24.94
N PRO A 7 3.72 -22.14 24.99
CA PRO A 7 4.22 -21.12 25.91
C PRO A 7 3.51 -19.77 25.67
N PRO A 8 3.24 -18.99 26.73
CA PRO A 8 2.71 -17.64 26.58
C PRO A 8 3.58 -16.81 25.63
N GLY A 9 2.95 -16.05 24.73
CA GLY A 9 3.66 -15.27 23.72
C GLY A 9 4.12 -16.05 22.50
N PHE A 10 3.76 -17.33 22.37
CA PHE A 10 4.02 -18.15 21.19
C PHE A 10 2.74 -18.57 20.47
N LYS A 11 2.83 -18.66 19.14
CA LYS A 11 1.74 -19.07 18.25
C LYS A 11 2.25 -20.02 17.18
N LYS A 12 1.44 -21.00 16.81
CA LYS A 12 1.70 -21.86 15.65
C LYS A 12 1.32 -21.15 14.35
N CYS A 13 2.25 -21.09 13.39
CA CYS A 13 1.99 -20.56 12.05
C CYS A 13 1.09 -21.51 11.26
N LYS A 14 -0.01 -21.02 10.65
CA LYS A 14 -0.89 -21.87 9.82
C LYS A 14 -0.26 -22.33 8.50
N SER A 15 0.86 -21.74 8.08
CA SER A 15 1.51 -22.06 6.80
C SER A 15 2.63 -23.08 6.99
N CYS A 16 3.69 -22.73 7.73
CA CYS A 16 4.82 -23.63 7.99
C CYS A 16 4.62 -24.54 9.20
N GLN A 17 3.52 -24.40 9.94
CA GLN A 17 3.18 -25.22 11.12
C GLN A 17 4.20 -25.14 12.28
N GLN A 18 5.17 -24.23 12.23
CA GLN A 18 6.13 -24.02 13.31
C GLN A 18 5.56 -23.11 14.40
N VAL A 19 5.95 -23.38 15.64
CA VAL A 19 5.71 -22.53 16.81
C VAL A 19 6.72 -21.40 16.80
N LYS A 20 6.23 -20.15 16.85
CA LYS A 20 7.06 -18.95 16.78
C LYS A 20 6.57 -17.91 17.79
N PRO A 21 7.45 -17.03 18.28
CA PRO A 21 7.02 -15.94 19.15
C PRO A 21 6.10 -14.98 18.39
N PHE A 22 5.22 -14.29 19.12
CA PHE A 22 4.26 -13.33 18.59
C PHE A 22 4.90 -12.23 17.72
N GLU A 23 6.14 -11.84 18.01
CA GLU A 23 6.92 -10.85 17.25
C GLU A 23 7.18 -11.26 15.79
N GLN A 24 7.23 -12.57 15.52
CA GLN A 24 7.35 -13.10 14.16
C GLN A 24 6.02 -13.11 13.40
N PHE A 25 4.94 -12.59 13.98
CA PHE A 25 3.66 -12.40 13.32
C PHE A 25 3.38 -10.91 13.13
N GLY A 26 2.73 -10.57 12.01
CA GLY A 26 2.26 -9.20 11.79
C GLY A 26 1.02 -8.91 12.63
N LYS A 27 0.79 -7.63 12.96
CA LYS A 27 -0.43 -7.18 13.63
C LYS A 27 -1.64 -7.33 12.70
N GLU A 28 -2.77 -7.76 13.25
CA GLU A 28 -4.04 -7.89 12.54
C GLU A 28 -5.21 -7.79 13.53
N LEU A 29 -6.03 -6.75 13.38
CA LEU A 29 -7.12 -6.43 14.31
C LEU A 29 -8.11 -7.58 14.50
N LYS A 30 -8.48 -8.25 13.41
CA LYS A 30 -9.40 -9.40 13.41
C LYS A 30 -8.70 -10.74 13.68
N GLY A 31 -7.39 -10.72 13.94
CA GLY A 31 -6.57 -11.91 14.10
C GLY A 31 -6.63 -12.49 15.52
N LYS A 32 -6.46 -13.81 15.64
CA LYS A 32 -6.30 -14.45 16.96
C LYS A 32 -5.07 -13.85 17.67
N PHE A 33 -5.27 -13.33 18.88
CA PHE A 33 -4.29 -12.57 19.67
C PHE A 33 -3.87 -11.23 19.05
N GLY A 34 -4.69 -10.64 18.15
CA GLY A 34 -4.32 -9.40 17.43
C GLY A 34 -3.23 -9.61 16.39
N LEU A 35 -3.00 -10.86 15.97
CA LEU A 35 -1.89 -11.26 15.11
C LEU A 35 -2.37 -12.07 13.90
N LYS A 36 -1.64 -11.92 12.80
CA LYS A 36 -1.86 -12.70 11.58
C LYS A 36 -1.78 -14.21 11.84
N SER A 37 -2.46 -14.98 11.01
CA SER A 37 -2.46 -16.44 11.07
C SER A 37 -1.17 -17.09 10.56
N LYS A 38 -0.40 -16.36 9.74
CA LYS A 38 0.88 -16.79 9.15
C LYS A 38 2.01 -15.93 9.70
N CYS A 39 3.20 -16.51 9.87
CA CYS A 39 4.39 -15.78 10.26
C CYS A 39 4.87 -14.84 9.14
N ARG A 40 5.65 -13.83 9.50
CA ARG A 40 6.19 -12.82 8.59
C ARG A 40 7.02 -13.44 7.47
N ALA A 41 7.79 -14.49 7.76
CA ALA A 41 8.57 -15.22 6.76
C ALA A 41 7.68 -15.85 5.68
N CYS A 42 6.63 -16.60 6.08
CA CYS A 42 5.69 -17.21 5.12
C CYS A 42 4.91 -16.16 4.31
N ILE A 43 4.56 -15.03 4.92
CA ILE A 43 3.90 -13.92 4.21
C ILE A 43 4.86 -13.30 3.19
N SER A 44 6.11 -13.07 3.59
CA SER A 44 7.15 -12.55 2.70
C SER A 44 7.35 -13.48 1.51
N GLU A 45 7.45 -14.79 1.74
CA GLU A 45 7.63 -15.77 0.67
C GLU A 45 6.44 -15.77 -0.29
N LYS A 46 5.21 -15.80 0.25
CA LYS A 46 3.98 -15.70 -0.55
C LYS A 46 3.94 -14.40 -1.38
N ASN A 47 4.44 -13.29 -0.85
CA ASN A 47 4.47 -12.03 -1.58
C ASN A 47 5.52 -12.04 -2.69
N LYS A 48 6.69 -12.66 -2.46
CA LYS A 48 7.72 -12.88 -3.48
C LYS A 48 7.19 -13.75 -4.61
N THR A 49 6.54 -14.87 -4.29
CA THR A 49 5.97 -15.77 -5.30
C THR A 49 4.84 -15.10 -6.08
N TYR A 50 4.01 -14.28 -5.44
CA TYR A 50 3.01 -13.47 -6.13
C TYR A 50 3.64 -12.42 -7.08
N ALA A 51 4.73 -11.79 -6.64
CA ALA A 51 5.45 -10.80 -7.44
C ALA A 51 6.23 -11.42 -8.62
N ALA A 52 6.65 -12.69 -8.51
CA ALA A 52 7.31 -13.43 -9.58
C ALA A 52 6.35 -14.32 -10.40
N GLY A 53 5.09 -14.43 -9.97
CA GLY A 53 4.09 -15.29 -10.60
C GLY A 53 3.57 -14.72 -11.93
N PRO A 54 2.75 -15.50 -12.65
CA PRO A 54 2.24 -15.12 -13.98
C PRO A 54 1.39 -13.82 -13.96
N GLY A 55 0.79 -13.48 -12.81
CA GLY A 55 0.04 -12.23 -12.65
C GLY A 55 0.91 -10.97 -12.60
N ALA A 56 2.23 -11.09 -12.44
CA ALA A 56 3.14 -9.95 -12.34
C ALA A 56 3.24 -9.17 -13.66
N GLU A 57 3.31 -9.89 -14.78
CA GLU A 57 3.32 -9.29 -16.10
C GLU A 57 2.01 -8.56 -16.39
N VAL A 58 0.87 -9.22 -16.14
CA VAL A 58 -0.47 -8.62 -16.30
C VAL A 58 -0.61 -7.34 -15.48
N LYS A 59 -0.17 -7.35 -14.22
CA LYS A 59 -0.18 -6.14 -13.37
C LYS A 59 0.68 -5.02 -13.96
N THR A 60 1.85 -5.35 -14.47
CA THR A 60 2.78 -4.37 -15.07
C THR A 60 2.18 -3.77 -16.32
N GLN A 61 1.62 -4.60 -17.21
CA GLN A 61 0.97 -4.16 -18.42
C GLN A 61 -0.24 -3.26 -18.12
N ASN A 62 -1.11 -3.66 -17.19
CA ASN A 62 -2.27 -2.85 -16.78
C ASN A 62 -1.87 -1.50 -16.18
N ASN A 63 -0.78 -1.46 -15.41
CA ASN A 63 -0.28 -0.20 -14.88
C ASN A 63 0.24 0.69 -16.02
N ARG A 64 0.96 0.12 -16.98
CA ARG A 64 1.45 0.84 -18.15
C ARG A 64 0.32 1.39 -19.02
N THR A 65 -0.70 0.59 -19.30
CA THR A 65 -1.88 1.04 -20.07
C THR A 65 -2.60 2.16 -19.32
N TYR A 66 -2.85 1.98 -18.02
CA TYR A 66 -3.45 3.01 -17.19
C TYR A 66 -2.65 4.32 -17.22
N GLN A 67 -1.32 4.26 -17.10
CA GLN A 67 -0.48 5.45 -17.19
C GLN A 67 -0.51 6.13 -18.57
N ALA A 68 -0.52 5.34 -19.64
CA ALA A 68 -0.58 5.87 -21.00
C ALA A 68 -1.92 6.55 -21.28
N GLU A 69 -3.03 5.90 -20.92
CA GLU A 69 -4.39 6.39 -21.11
C GLU A 69 -4.68 7.63 -20.25
N ASN A 70 -4.14 7.69 -19.03
CA ASN A 70 -4.40 8.77 -18.07
C ASN A 70 -3.26 9.78 -17.96
N LYS A 71 -2.33 9.83 -18.92
CA LYS A 71 -1.08 10.61 -18.85
C LYS A 71 -1.30 12.08 -18.53
N THR A 72 -2.26 12.73 -19.19
CA THR A 72 -2.56 14.16 -19.02
C THR A 72 -3.16 14.44 -17.65
N GLU A 73 -4.09 13.60 -17.19
CA GLU A 73 -4.71 13.71 -15.86
C GLU A 73 -3.67 13.50 -14.74
N LEU A 74 -2.82 12.48 -14.87
CA LEU A 74 -1.71 12.23 -13.95
C LEU A 74 -0.75 13.42 -13.89
N ALA A 75 -0.40 14.01 -15.04
CA ALA A 75 0.45 15.19 -15.11
C ALA A 75 -0.20 16.41 -14.43
N GLU A 76 -1.50 16.64 -14.64
CA GLU A 76 -2.23 17.73 -13.99
C GLU A 76 -2.35 17.52 -12.48
N LYS A 77 -2.64 16.29 -12.03
CA LYS A 77 -2.63 15.93 -10.60
C LYS A 77 -1.28 16.24 -9.96
N MET A 78 -0.17 15.90 -10.64
CA MET A 78 1.17 16.20 -10.15
C MET A 78 1.47 17.70 -10.16
N ARG A 79 1.02 18.45 -11.17
CA ARG A 79 1.13 19.91 -11.23
C ARG A 79 0.40 20.56 -10.06
N VAL A 80 -0.86 20.16 -9.83
CA VAL A 80 -1.70 20.65 -8.73
C VAL A 80 -1.06 20.35 -7.39
N LYS A 81 -0.58 19.11 -7.18
CA LYS A 81 0.12 18.72 -5.96
C LYS A 81 1.33 19.63 -5.69
N ARG A 82 2.21 19.80 -6.69
CA ARG A 82 3.39 20.68 -6.58
C ARG A 82 3.01 22.13 -6.32
N ALA A 83 1.93 22.63 -6.92
CA ALA A 83 1.44 23.98 -6.65
C ALA A 83 0.91 24.12 -5.22
N LYS A 84 0.16 23.14 -4.70
CA LYS A 84 -0.29 23.12 -3.30
C LYS A 84 0.89 23.09 -2.33
N GLU A 85 1.90 22.25 -2.60
CA GLU A 85 3.13 22.20 -1.80
C GLU A 85 3.90 23.53 -1.83
N LYS A 86 3.96 24.19 -2.99
CA LYS A 86 4.66 25.48 -3.17
C LYS A 86 3.96 26.65 -2.49
N PHE A 87 2.63 26.74 -2.63
CA PHE A 87 1.86 27.89 -2.19
C PHE A 87 1.19 27.69 -0.82
N GLY A 88 1.11 26.45 -0.32
CA GLY A 88 0.49 26.13 0.96
C GLY A 88 -0.89 26.75 1.10
N ASP A 89 -1.10 27.49 2.19
CA ASP A 89 -2.37 28.19 2.48
C ASP A 89 -2.73 29.24 1.42
N ARG A 90 -1.74 29.77 0.70
CA ARG A 90 -1.93 30.77 -0.37
C ARG A 90 -2.32 30.15 -1.72
N TYR A 91 -2.44 28.82 -1.81
CA TYR A 91 -2.76 28.13 -3.06
C TYR A 91 -4.07 28.63 -3.69
N ASN A 92 -5.11 28.84 -2.90
CA ASN A 92 -6.40 29.32 -3.41
C ASN A 92 -6.29 30.77 -3.95
N SER A 93 -5.56 31.64 -3.25
CA SER A 93 -5.29 33.01 -3.72
C SER A 93 -4.47 33.03 -5.01
N TYR A 94 -3.49 32.12 -5.14
CA TYR A 94 -2.74 31.92 -6.38
C TYR A 94 -3.63 31.48 -7.54
N LEU A 95 -4.54 30.53 -7.32
CA LEU A 95 -5.51 30.10 -8.33
C LEU A 95 -6.42 31.25 -8.78
N ALA A 96 -6.96 32.03 -7.82
CA ALA A 96 -7.79 33.19 -8.12
C ALA A 96 -7.03 34.22 -8.98
N SER A 97 -5.76 34.47 -8.63
CA SER A 97 -4.89 35.38 -9.40
C SER A 97 -4.64 34.88 -10.83
N LEU A 98 -4.41 33.57 -11.01
CA LEU A 98 -4.29 32.96 -12.34
C LEU A 98 -5.56 33.08 -13.17
N GLU A 99 -6.72 32.91 -12.55
CA GLU A 99 -8.01 33.02 -13.23
C GLU A 99 -8.29 34.45 -13.68
N SER A 100 -8.04 35.44 -12.80
CA SER A 100 -8.11 36.86 -13.14
C SER A 100 -7.17 37.21 -14.29
N MET A 101 -5.93 36.71 -14.29
CA MET A 101 -4.97 36.94 -15.39
C MET A 101 -5.39 36.30 -16.72
N LYS A 102 -6.11 35.16 -16.68
CA LYS A 102 -6.65 34.54 -17.91
C LYS A 102 -7.80 35.35 -18.52
N LYS A 103 -8.63 35.99 -17.69
CA LYS A 103 -9.77 36.82 -18.15
C LYS A 103 -9.35 38.15 -18.79
N LEU A 104 -8.08 38.54 -18.62
CA LEU A 104 -7.49 39.76 -19.20
C LEU A 104 -6.81 39.52 -20.55
N LYS A 105 -6.71 38.26 -21.00
CA LYS A 105 -6.23 37.87 -22.33
C LYS A 105 -7.40 37.46 -23.20
#